data_AF-A0AAQ4ED29-F1
#
_entry.id   AF-A0AAQ4ED29-F1
#
_cell.length_a   1.000
_cell.length_b   1.000
_cell.length_c   1.000
_cell.angle_alpha   90.00
_cell.angle_beta   90.00
_cell.angle_gamma   90.00
#
_symmetry.space_group_name_H-M   'P 1'
#
loop_
_entity.id
_entity.type
_entity.pdbx_description
1 polymer ?
#
loop_
_entity_poly.entity_id
_entity_poly.type
_entity_poly.pdbx_seq_one_letter_code
_entity_poly.pdbx_strand_id
1 'polypeptide(L)' 'MGVAVVDSSVAGLGGCPYARGATGNVATEDVLYMLHGMGIPTGVDLQKVISVGDFICKALNRPNNSKVSRAISRL' A
#
# COMPACT_ATOMS: atom_id res chain seq x y z
N MET A 1 -23.37 -5.06 3.35
CA MET A 1 -22.33 -5.88 4.03
C MET A 1 -21.53 -4.95 4.93
N GLY A 2 -21.28 -5.31 6.20
CA GLY A 2 -20.63 -4.46 7.23
C GLY A 2 -19.22 -4.93 7.61
N VAL A 3 -18.38 -5.25 6.63
CA VAL A 3 -17.01 -5.72 6.85
C VAL A 3 -16.14 -4.57 7.38
N ALA A 4 -15.35 -4.85 8.42
CA ALA A 4 -14.50 -3.85 9.10
C ALA A 4 -13.02 -4.27 9.18
N VAL A 5 -12.65 -5.41 8.60
CA VAL A 5 -11.27 -5.92 8.57
C VAL A 5 -10.92 -6.28 7.14
N VAL A 6 -9.78 -5.78 6.66
CA VAL A 6 -9.28 -6.03 5.31
C VAL A 6 -7.77 -6.25 5.35
N ASP A 7 -7.30 -7.25 4.61
CA ASP A 7 -5.87 -7.51 4.47
C ASP A 7 -5.29 -6.70 3.31
N SER A 8 -4.06 -6.23 3.49
CA SER A 8 -3.30 -5.49 2.48
C SER A 8 -1.80 -5.76 2.67
N SER A 9 -0.97 -5.30 1.75
CA SER A 9 0.48 -5.42 1.86
C SER A 9 1.16 -4.08 1.56
N VAL A 10 2.13 -3.71 2.40
CA VAL A 10 2.87 -2.44 2.24
C VAL A 10 3.46 -2.35 0.83
N ALA A 11 3.44 -1.17 0.21
CA ALA A 11 3.92 -0.92 -1.15
C ALA A 11 3.36 -1.87 -2.23
N GLY A 12 2.25 -2.58 -1.97
CA GLY A 12 1.75 -3.65 -2.83
C GLY A 12 2.74 -4.81 -2.97
N LEU A 13 3.41 -5.20 -1.87
CA LEU A 13 4.33 -6.33 -1.85
C LEU A 13 3.63 -7.66 -2.19
N GLY A 14 4.44 -8.59 -2.67
CA GLY A 14 3.98 -9.87 -3.22
C GLY A 14 3.82 -9.84 -4.74
N GLY A 15 3.03 -10.79 -5.22
CA GLY A 15 2.73 -11.11 -6.62
C GLY A 15 1.86 -12.36 -6.66
N CYS A 16 1.29 -12.69 -7.81
CA CYS A 16 0.51 -13.92 -7.96
C CYS A 16 1.33 -14.98 -8.71
N PRO A 17 1.63 -16.15 -8.12
CA PRO A 17 2.38 -17.20 -8.80
C PRO A 17 1.63 -17.77 -10.02
N TYR A 18 0.30 -17.62 -10.04
CA TYR A 18 -0.57 -18.11 -11.12
C TYR A 18 -0.82 -17.06 -12.21
N ALA A 19 -0.52 -15.77 -11.97
CA ALA A 19 -0.75 -14.69 -12.92
C ALA A 19 0.51 -13.86 -13.12
N ARG A 20 1.30 -14.23 -14.15
CA ARG A 20 2.54 -13.55 -14.50
C ARG A 20 2.30 -12.06 -14.75
N GLY A 21 3.07 -11.21 -14.07
CA GLY A 21 3.00 -9.75 -14.21
C GLY A 21 1.88 -9.08 -13.42
N ALA A 22 1.04 -9.83 -12.70
CA ALA A 22 0.06 -9.23 -11.80
C ALA A 22 0.76 -8.54 -10.62
N THR A 23 0.22 -7.39 -10.20
CA THR A 23 0.80 -6.53 -9.15
C THR A 23 0.83 -7.17 -7.76
N GLY A 24 -0.03 -8.18 -7.51
CA GLY A 24 -0.13 -8.89 -6.24
C GLY A 24 -1.22 -8.33 -5.33
N ASN A 25 -0.88 -8.10 -4.07
CA ASN A 25 -1.80 -7.60 -3.05
C ASN A 25 -2.20 -6.13 -3.30
N VAL A 26 -3.33 -5.72 -2.73
CA VAL A 26 -3.66 -4.30 -2.62
C VAL A 26 -2.64 -3.60 -1.71
N ALA A 27 -2.18 -2.41 -2.13
CA ALA A 27 -1.22 -1.64 -1.37
C ALA A 27 -1.87 -1.04 -0.11
N THR A 28 -1.23 -1.21 1.05
CA THR A 28 -1.74 -0.68 2.33
C THR A 28 -1.97 0.82 2.30
N GLU A 29 -1.08 1.58 1.65
CA GLU A 29 -1.15 3.03 1.52
C GLU A 29 -2.37 3.47 0.72
N ASP A 30 -2.73 2.72 -0.33
CA ASP A 30 -3.88 3.00 -1.17
C ASP A 30 -5.19 2.72 -0.40
N VAL A 31 -5.21 1.68 0.45
CA VAL A 31 -6.33 1.39 1.36
C VAL A 31 -6.46 2.47 2.43
N LEU A 32 -5.35 2.85 3.08
CA LEU A 32 -5.35 3.88 4.11
C LEU A 32 -5.81 5.23 3.56
N TYR A 33 -5.31 5.63 2.39
CA TYR A 33 -5.73 6.86 1.74
C TYR A 33 -7.24 6.88 1.47
N MET A 34 -7.81 5.79 0.96
CA MET A 34 -9.24 5.65 0.76
C MET A 34 -10.01 5.77 2.09
N LEU A 35 -9.62 4.98 3.10
CA LEU A 35 -10.31 4.96 4.39
C LEU A 35 -10.23 6.31 5.13
N HIS A 36 -9.06 6.95 5.13
CA HIS A 36 -8.88 8.29 5.70
C HIS A 36 -9.70 9.34 4.96
N GLY A 37 -9.73 9.30 3.62
CA GLY A 37 -10.57 10.18 2.81
C GLY A 37 -12.07 9.98 3.02
N MET A 38 -12.49 8.79 3.44
CA MET A 38 -13.86 8.47 3.86
C MET A 38 -14.15 8.81 5.33
N GLY A 39 -13.17 9.30 6.08
CA GLY A 39 -13.31 9.60 7.51
C GLY A 39 -13.37 8.36 8.41
N ILE A 40 -12.95 7.19 7.91
CA ILE A 40 -12.92 5.94 8.68
C ILE A 40 -11.61 5.88 9.48
N PRO A 41 -11.66 5.81 10.83
CA PRO A 41 -10.47 5.73 11.65
C PRO A 41 -9.81 4.36 11.54
N THR A 42 -8.51 4.34 11.26
CA THR A 42 -7.71 3.10 11.20
C THR A 42 -6.66 3.00 12.30
N GLY A 43 -6.32 4.12 12.96
CA GLY A 43 -5.23 4.18 13.94
C GLY A 43 -3.83 4.08 13.32
N VAL A 44 -3.70 4.12 11.99
CA VAL A 44 -2.44 3.98 11.26
C VAL A 44 -2.04 5.31 10.63
N ASP A 45 -0.78 5.68 10.81
CA ASP A 45 -0.17 6.88 10.22
C ASP A 45 0.30 6.58 8.80
N LEU A 46 -0.34 7.23 7.82
CA LEU A 46 -0.05 7.03 6.40
C LEU A 46 1.41 7.38 6.03
N GLN A 47 1.98 8.44 6.58
CA GLN A 47 3.35 8.88 6.25
C GLN A 47 4.40 7.88 6.75
N LYS A 48 4.16 7.29 7.92
CA LYS A 48 5.02 6.20 8.43
C LYS A 48 4.96 4.97 7.54
N VAL A 49 3.76 4.59 7.06
CA VAL A 49 3.63 3.44 6.15
C VAL A 49 4.31 3.70 4.80
N ILE A 50 4.17 4.90 4.22
CA ILE A 50 4.89 5.29 2.99
C ILE A 50 6.41 5.14 3.19
N SER A 51 6.94 5.63 4.31
CA SER A 51 8.37 5.53 4.63
C SER A 51 8.85 4.07 4.71
N VAL A 52 8.04 3.19 5.30
CA VAL A 52 8.32 1.75 5.35
C VAL A 52 8.26 1.12 3.96
N GLY A 53 7.27 1.49 3.14
CA GLY A 53 7.12 1.04 1.76
C GLY A 53 8.33 1.38 0.91
N ASP A 54 8.82 2.62 1.02
CA ASP A 54 10.02 3.04 0.31
C ASP A 54 11.30 2.35 0.80
N PHE A 55 11.42 2.14 2.11
CA PHE A 55 12.53 1.37 2.70
C PHE A 55 12.59 -0.05 2.12
N ILE A 56 11.48 -0.79 2.16
CA ILE A 56 11.49 -2.19 1.74
C ILE A 56 11.60 -2.34 0.22
N CYS A 57 11.00 -1.44 -0.55
CA CYS A 57 11.16 -1.42 -2.01
C CYS A 57 12.61 -1.17 -2.43
N LYS A 58 13.31 -0.24 -1.76
CA LYS A 58 14.76 -0.03 -1.96
C LYS A 58 15.55 -1.28 -1.60
N ALA A 59 15.29 -1.89 -0.46
CA ALA A 59 16.00 -3.09 0.00
C ALA A 59 15.81 -4.30 -0.96
N LEU A 60 14.62 -4.43 -1.56
CA LEU A 60 14.29 -5.50 -2.51
C LEU A 60 14.63 -5.14 -3.97
N ASN A 61 15.19 -3.95 -4.22
CA ASN A 61 15.47 -3.43 -5.56
C ASN A 61 14.27 -3.56 -6.52
N ARG A 62 13.08 -3.15 -6.05
CA ARG A 62 11.83 -3.18 -6.82
C ARG A 62 11.09 -1.84 -6.72
N PRO A 63 10.26 -1.49 -7.72
CA PRO A 63 9.42 -0.30 -7.61
C PRO A 63 8.38 -0.45 -6.49
N ASN A 64 7.97 0.69 -5.93
CA ASN A 64 6.81 0.80 -5.05
C ASN A 64 5.53 0.77 -5.90
N ASN A 65 4.62 -0.17 -5.63
CA ASN A 65 3.38 -0.32 -6.42
C ASN A 65 2.21 0.49 -5.85
N SER A 66 2.34 1.13 -4.69
CA SER A 66 1.33 2.05 -4.18
C SER A 66 1.23 3.28 -5.09
N LYS A 67 0.01 3.60 -5.55
CA LYS A 67 -0.24 4.83 -6.30
C LYS A 67 -0.08 6.06 -5.42
N VAL A 68 -0.54 5.97 -4.17
CA VAL A 68 -0.45 7.05 -3.19
C VAL A 68 1.00 7.39 -2.86
N SER A 69 1.81 6.38 -2.53
CA SER A 69 3.23 6.58 -2.21
C SER A 69 3.98 7.21 -3.38
N ARG A 70 3.70 6.76 -4.61
CA ARG A 70 4.31 7.31 -5.82
C ARG A 70 3.88 8.75 -6.11
N ALA A 71 2.67 9.14 -5.74
CA ALA A 71 2.18 10.50 -5.93
C ALA A 71 2.79 11.45 -4.89
N ILE A 72 2.85 11.02 -3.62
CA ILE A 72 3.36 11.82 -2.51
C ILE A 72 4.88 12.00 -2.59
N SER A 73 5.63 10.94 -2.90
CA SER A 73 7.10 10.98 -2.95
C SER A 73 7.67 11.75 -4.15
N ARG A 74 6.80 12.31 -5.00
CA ARG A 74 7.18 13.17 -6.14
C ARG A 74 7.01 14.67 -5.84
N LEU A 75 6.51 15.01 -4.65
CA LEU A 75 6.45 16.36 -4.10
C LEU A 75 7.69 16.62 -3.23
#